data_AF-A0A0K6HR30-F1
#
_entry.id   AF-A0A0K6HR30-F1
#
_cell.length_a   1.000
_cell.length_b   1.000
_cell.length_c   1.000
_cell.angle_alpha   90.00
_cell.angle_beta   90.00
_cell.angle_gamma   90.00
#
_symmetry.space_group_name_H-M   'P 1'
#
loop_
_entity.id
_entity.type
_entity.pdbx_description
1 polymer ?
#
loop_
_entity_poly.entity_id
_entity_poly.type
_entity_poly.pdbx_seq_one_letter_code
_entity_poly.pdbx_strand_id
1 'polypeptide(L)'
;MAETDSSYIFYADESGDHSLTSIDVNFPVFALSLCGFKKSSYCSQIVPRFQRIKFHYFGHDAVILHEHEIRKQKGDFRLFTVQRLRESFLQDVSS
;
A
#
# COMPACT_ATOMS: atom_id res chain seq x y z
N MET A 1 11.18 -29.93 5.41
CA MET A 1 10.06 -30.28 4.51
C MET A 1 10.31 -29.60 3.19
N ALA A 2 10.31 -30.34 2.07
CA ALA A 2 10.37 -29.72 0.75
C ALA A 2 9.09 -28.89 0.55
N GLU A 3 9.22 -27.60 0.23
CA GLU A 3 8.06 -26.75 -0.07
C GLU A 3 7.33 -27.33 -1.29
N THR A 4 6.10 -27.81 -1.09
CA THR A 4 5.22 -28.26 -2.18
C THR A 4 4.53 -27.06 -2.86
N ASP A 5 4.68 -25.86 -2.28
CA ASP A 5 4.08 -24.61 -2.74
C ASP A 5 5.15 -23.61 -3.23
N SER A 6 4.75 -22.68 -4.10
CA SER A 6 5.64 -21.63 -4.62
C SER A 6 6.31 -20.81 -3.50
N SER A 7 7.58 -20.44 -3.65
CA SER A 7 8.27 -19.56 -2.71
C SER A 7 7.89 -18.06 -2.84
N TYR A 8 6.91 -17.73 -3.69
CA TYR A 8 6.43 -16.37 -3.93
C TYR A 8 4.96 -16.19 -3.51
N ILE A 9 4.62 -14.96 -3.14
CA ILE A 9 3.24 -14.48 -2.94
C ILE A 9 3.01 -13.28 -3.85
N PHE A 10 1.80 -13.15 -4.39
CA PHE A 10 1.42 -12.06 -5.28
C PHE A 10 0.19 -11.34 -4.72
N TYR A 11 0.24 -10.01 -4.74
CA TYR A 11 -0.90 -9.14 -4.48
C TYR A 11 -1.34 -8.53 -5.81
N ALA A 12 -2.63 -8.62 -6.10
CA ALA A 12 -3.23 -8.00 -7.27
C ALA A 12 -4.06 -6.80 -6.82
N ASP A 13 -3.98 -5.70 -7.56
CA ASP A 13 -4.84 -4.55 -7.36
C ASP A 13 -5.28 -3.99 -8.72
N GLU A 14 -6.48 -3.43 -8.74
CA GLU A 14 -7.14 -2.92 -9.94
C GLU A 14 -7.34 -1.41 -9.80
N SER A 15 -7.08 -0.68 -10.88
CA SER A 15 -7.32 0.76 -10.95
C SER A 15 -8.03 1.09 -12.26
N GLY A 16 -9.03 1.96 -12.21
CA GLY A 16 -9.81 2.39 -13.37
C GLY A 16 -11.27 1.99 -13.27
N ASP A 17 -12.05 2.32 -14.30
CA ASP A 17 -13.47 1.98 -14.36
C ASP A 17 -13.68 0.50 -14.74
N HIS A 18 -14.37 -0.26 -13.88
CA HIS A 18 -14.76 -1.64 -14.17
C HIS A 18 -16.00 -1.72 -15.09
N SER A 19 -16.63 -0.59 -15.39
CA SER A 19 -17.83 -0.51 -16.23
C SER A 19 -17.49 -0.81 -17.69
N LEU A 20 -18.03 -1.93 -18.19
CA LEU A 20 -17.97 -2.32 -19.60
C LEU A 20 -18.97 -1.54 -20.48
N THR A 21 -19.82 -0.70 -19.87
CA THR A 21 -20.97 -0.04 -20.53
C THR A 21 -20.88 1.48 -20.61
N SER A 22 -20.20 2.11 -19.66
CA SER A 22 -19.96 3.56 -19.68
C SER A 22 -18.53 3.81 -19.23
N ILE A 23 -17.68 4.34 -20.10
CA ILE A 23 -16.29 4.63 -19.76
C ILE A 23 -16.24 5.98 -19.05
N ASP A 24 -15.79 6.02 -17.79
CA ASP A 24 -15.38 7.28 -17.17
C ASP A 24 -14.20 7.89 -17.95
N VAL A 25 -14.43 9.05 -18.57
CA VAL A 25 -13.42 9.79 -19.33
C VAL A 25 -12.21 10.20 -18.48
N ASN A 26 -12.36 10.28 -17.14
CA ASN A 26 -11.27 10.58 -16.23
C ASN A 26 -10.42 9.34 -15.90
N PHE A 27 -10.94 8.13 -16.11
CA PHE A 27 -10.26 6.85 -15.86
C PHE A 27 -10.50 5.85 -17.01
N PRO A 28 -10.06 6.17 -18.25
CA PRO A 28 -10.46 5.45 -19.45
C PRO A 28 -9.77 4.09 -19.63
N VAL A 29 -8.85 3.73 -18.74
CA VAL A 29 -8.04 2.51 -18.82
C VAL A 29 -8.24 1.70 -17.56
N PHE A 30 -8.62 0.45 -17.73
CA PHE A 30 -8.54 -0.56 -16.69
C PHE A 30 -7.09 -1.04 -16.58
N ALA A 31 -6.49 -0.82 -15.42
CA ALA A 31 -5.13 -1.23 -15.09
C ALA A 31 -5.16 -2.32 -14.02
N LEU A 32 -4.52 -3.45 -14.31
CA LEU A 32 -4.27 -4.52 -13.34
C LEU A 32 -2.79 -4.49 -12.95
N SER A 33 -2.51 -4.34 -11.67
CA SER A 33 -1.15 -4.33 -11.12
C SER A 33 -0.92 -5.58 -10.28
N LEU A 34 0.26 -6.20 -10.45
CA LEU A 34 0.68 -7.38 -9.70
C LEU A 34 1.98 -7.06 -8.97
N CYS A 35 1.98 -7.27 -7.65
CA CYS A 35 3.14 -7.09 -6.80
C CYS A 35 3.58 -8.43 -6.20
N GLY A 36 4.71 -8.95 -6.67
CA GLY A 36 5.25 -10.25 -6.27
C GLY A 36 6.38 -10.13 -5.26
N PHE A 37 6.35 -10.97 -4.22
CA PHE A 37 7.39 -11.03 -3.19
C PHE A 37 7.83 -12.47 -2.93
N LYS A 38 9.14 -12.68 -2.70
CA LYS A 38 9.61 -13.92 -2.07
C LYS A 38 9.03 -13.99 -0.66
N LYS A 39 8.39 -15.10 -0.29
CA LYS A 39 7.78 -15.30 1.04
C LYS A 39 8.78 -15.03 2.17
N SER A 40 10.02 -15.49 2.01
CA SER A 40 11.10 -15.25 2.99
C SER A 40 11.41 -13.76 3.20
N SER A 41 11.57 -12.99 2.13
CA SER A 41 11.79 -11.53 2.20
C SER A 41 10.55 -10.79 2.70
N TYR A 42 9.36 -11.26 2.32
CA TYR A 42 8.09 -10.69 2.77
C TYR A 42 7.97 -10.74 4.30
N CYS A 43 8.20 -11.92 4.89
CA CYS A 43 8.11 -12.12 6.33
C CYS A 43 9.27 -11.50 7.12
N SER A 44 10.50 -11.56 6.62
CA SER A 44 11.68 -11.13 7.39
C SER A 44 12.03 -9.64 7.25
N GLN A 45 11.60 -8.97 6.18
CA GLN A 45 11.99 -7.60 5.88
C GLN A 45 10.78 -6.70 5.64
N ILE A 46 9.88 -7.07 4.72
CA ILE A 46 8.84 -6.15 4.25
C ILE A 46 7.81 -5.89 5.35
N VAL A 47 7.17 -6.94 5.89
CA VAL A 47 6.16 -6.80 6.95
C VAL A 47 6.73 -6.07 8.18
N PRO A 48 7.92 -6.43 8.71
CA PRO A 48 8.52 -5.69 9.82
C PRO A 48 8.77 -4.21 9.53
N ARG A 49 9.21 -3.84 8.31
CA ARG A 49 9.42 -2.43 7.94
C ARG A 49 8.12 -1.64 7.94
N PHE A 50 7.07 -2.18 7.32
CA PHE A 50 5.75 -1.54 7.33
C PHE A 50 5.20 -1.40 8.75
N GLN A 51 5.36 -2.42 9.59
CA GLN A 51 4.93 -2.36 10.98
C GLN A 51 5.65 -1.27 11.78
N ARG A 52 6.97 -1.13 11.60
CA ARG A 52 7.74 -0.03 12.22
C ARG A 52 7.24 1.34 11.81
N ILE A 53 6.95 1.55 10.52
CA ILE A 53 6.35 2.80 10.03
C ILE A 53 5.01 3.05 10.74
N LYS A 54 4.14 2.04 10.81
CA LYS A 54 2.83 2.21 11.46
C LYS A 54 2.95 2.58 12.94
N PHE A 55 3.78 1.87 13.70
CA PHE A 55 4.02 2.19 15.10
C PHE A 55 4.65 3.58 15.29
N HIS A 56 5.55 3.99 14.40
CA HIS A 56 6.19 5.30 14.48
C HIS A 56 5.20 6.47 14.29
N TYR A 57 4.31 6.38 13.30
CA TYR A 57 3.42 7.48 12.95
C TYR A 57 2.04 7.44 13.61
N PHE A 58 1.50 6.24 13.89
CA PHE A 58 0.15 6.06 14.42
C PHE A 58 0.11 5.47 15.84
N GLY A 59 1.23 4.92 16.32
CA GLY A 59 1.30 4.27 17.64
C GLY A 59 0.64 2.88 17.70
N HIS A 60 0.03 2.42 16.62
CA HIS A 60 -0.58 1.10 16.49
C HIS A 60 -0.51 0.61 15.03
N ASP A 61 -0.83 -0.65 14.79
CA ASP A 61 -0.74 -1.30 13.47
C ASP A 61 -2.07 -1.43 12.70
N ALA A 62 -3.18 -1.10 13.35
CA ALA A 62 -4.52 -1.19 12.76
C ALA A 62 -4.77 -0.27 11.56
N VAL A 63 -3.93 0.77 11.35
CA VAL A 63 -4.09 1.69 10.21
C VAL A 63 -3.86 0.96 8.88
N ILE A 64 -4.80 1.08 7.96
CA ILE A 64 -4.67 0.57 6.59
C ILE A 64 -4.07 1.67 5.72
N LEU A 65 -2.93 1.40 5.09
CA LEU A 65 -2.23 2.34 4.21
C LEU A 65 -2.89 2.39 2.82
N HIS A 66 -4.05 3.05 2.73
CA HIS A 66 -4.81 3.16 1.48
C HIS A 66 -4.48 4.47 0.77
N GLU A 67 -4.07 4.40 -0.51
CA GLU A 67 -3.59 5.55 -1.30
C GLU A 67 -4.57 6.74 -1.27
N HIS A 68 -5.87 6.48 -1.43
CA HIS A 68 -6.89 7.52 -1.41
C HIS A 68 -6.90 8.31 -0.09
N GLU A 69 -6.80 7.62 1.05
CA GLU A 69 -6.87 8.23 2.38
C GLU A 69 -5.59 9.01 2.68
N ILE A 70 -4.43 8.48 2.27
CA ILE A 70 -3.13 9.17 2.36
C ILE A 70 -3.15 10.47 1.55
N ARG A 71 -3.53 10.39 0.27
CA ARG A 71 -3.53 11.53 -0.67
C ARG A 71 -4.52 12.61 -0.25
N LYS A 72 -5.71 12.22 0.21
CA LYS A 72 -6.76 13.15 0.66
C LYS A 72 -6.65 13.54 2.14
N GLN A 73 -5.68 12.98 2.87
CA GLN A 73 -5.43 13.25 4.30
C GLN A 73 -6.70 13.02 5.16
N LYS A 74 -7.38 11.90 4.91
CA LYS A 74 -8.63 11.52 5.60
C LYS A 74 -8.35 10.52 6.73
N GLY A 75 -9.33 10.35 7.63
CA GLY A 75 -9.22 9.41 8.76
C GLY A 75 -7.93 9.61 9.58
N ASP A 76 -7.21 8.51 9.79
CA ASP A 76 -5.94 8.47 10.52
C ASP A 76 -4.84 9.33 9.88
N PHE A 77 -4.96 9.72 8.61
CA PHE A 77 -3.97 10.51 7.87
C PHE A 77 -4.12 12.02 8.05
N ARG A 78 -5.11 12.49 8.84
CA ARG A 78 -5.30 13.94 9.14
C ARG A 78 -4.11 14.58 9.87
N LEU A 79 -3.29 13.78 10.55
CA LEU A 79 -2.04 14.22 11.18
C LEU A 79 -0.99 14.72 10.17
N PHE A 80 -1.11 14.37 8.89
CA PHE A 80 -0.23 14.83 7.81
C PHE A 80 -0.57 16.21 7.23
N THR A 81 -1.37 17.01 7.94
CA THR A 81 -1.54 18.45 7.66
C THR A 81 -0.22 19.23 7.83
N VAL A 82 0.69 18.74 8.67
CA VAL A 82 2.06 19.26 8.76
C VAL A 82 2.90 18.72 7.60
N GLN A 83 3.27 19.60 6.67
CA GLN A 83 3.98 19.22 5.43
C GLN A 83 5.26 18.40 5.68
N ARG A 84 6.09 18.79 6.66
CA ARG A 84 7.33 18.05 6.98
C ARG A 84 7.06 16.62 7.44
N LEU A 85 6.01 16.41 8.24
CA LEU A 85 5.64 15.08 8.72
C LEU A 85 5.18 14.20 7.56
N ARG A 86 4.41 14.78 6.63
CA ARG A 86 3.97 14.10 5.41
C ARG A 86 5.15 13.72 4.51
N GLU A 87 6.10 14.62 4.31
CA GLU A 87 7.30 14.37 3.50
C GLU A 87 8.16 13.26 4.11
N SER A 88 8.36 13.28 5.43
CA SER A 88 9.07 12.22 6.16
C SER A 88 8.36 10.86 6.01
N PHE A 89 7.04 10.82 6.17
CA PHE A 89 6.26 9.59 6.01
C PHE A 89 6.40 9.01 4.59
N LEU A 90 6.29 9.86 3.56
CA LEU A 90 6.40 9.43 2.17
C LEU A 90 7.82 8.94 1.84
N GLN A 91 8.85 9.56 2.42
CA GLN A 91 10.23 9.11 2.28
C GLN A 91 10.45 7.74 2.93
N ASP A 92 9.94 7.54 4.15
CA ASP A 92 10.08 6.28 4.88
C ASP A 92 9.38 5.12 4.16
N VAL A 93 8.19 5.35 3.59
CA VAL A 93 7.44 4.36 2.81
C VAL A 93 8.11 4.04 1.46
N SER A 94 8.85 4.99 0.89
CA SER A 94 9.51 4.82 -0.42
C SER A 94 10.94 4.26 -0.33
N SER A 95 11.52 4.22 0.86
CA SER A 95 12.85 3.66 1.14
C SER A 95 12.82 2.15 1.33
#